data_AF-A0A432FAW6-F1
#
_entry.id   AF-A0A432FAW6-F1
#
_cell.length_a   1.000
_cell.length_b   1.000
_cell.length_c   1.000
_cell.angle_alpha   90.00
_cell.angle_beta   90.00
_cell.angle_gamma   90.00
#
_symmetry.space_group_name_H-M   'P 1'
#
loop_
_entity.id
_entity.type
_entity.pdbx_description
1 polymer ?
#
loop_
_entity_poly.entity_id
_entity_poly.type
_entity_poly.pdbx_seq_one_letter_code
_entity_poly.pdbx_strand_id
1 'polypeptide(L)' 'MQKEEARLVKNALLIDSLNVRKIMILRKDVACVSIKDSLMKIKDKFKETRFSRLVVVKDNKFVGIIILKDVIALKKEK' A
#
# COMPACT_ATOMS: atom_id res chain seq x y z
N MET A 1 -21.02 -15.99 18.48
CA MET A 1 -19.73 -15.76 19.16
C MET A 1 -18.76 -16.91 18.89
N GLN A 2 -19.02 -18.13 19.38
CA GLN A 2 -18.13 -19.31 19.18
C GLN A 2 -17.75 -19.63 17.72
N LYS A 3 -18.65 -19.38 16.75
CA LYS A 3 -18.40 -19.68 15.32
C LYS A 3 -17.36 -18.75 14.67
N GLU A 4 -17.31 -17.47 15.06
CA GLU A 4 -16.32 -16.52 14.53
C GLU A 4 -14.94 -16.76 15.12
N GLU A 5 -14.88 -17.09 16.41
CA GLU A 5 -13.63 -17.48 17.08
C GLU A 5 -13.03 -18.73 16.45
N ALA A 6 -13.84 -19.77 16.23
CA ALA A 6 -13.40 -20.98 15.53
C ALA A 6 -12.90 -20.69 14.11
N ARG A 7 -13.53 -19.73 13.40
CA ARG A 7 -13.10 -19.30 12.06
C ARG A 7 -11.74 -18.60 12.09
N LEU A 8 -11.52 -17.72 13.06
CA LEU A 8 -10.24 -17.02 13.23
C LEU A 8 -9.11 -18.00 13.55
N VAL A 9 -9.35 -18.96 14.45
CA VAL A 9 -8.38 -20.01 14.80
C VAL A 9 -8.03 -20.84 13.56
N LYS A 10 -9.04 -21.27 12.78
CA LYS A 10 -8.82 -22.01 11.53
C LYS A 10 -7.99 -21.19 10.54
N ASN A 11 -8.30 -19.91 10.35
CA ASN A 11 -7.56 -19.06 9.44
C ASN A 11 -6.10 -18.88 9.87
N ALA A 12 -5.84 -18.69 11.17
CA ALA A 12 -4.49 -18.55 11.71
C ALA A 12 -3.62 -19.79 11.43
N LEU A 13 -4.18 -20.99 11.60
CA LEU A 13 -3.49 -22.26 11.29
C LEU A 13 -3.21 -22.42 9.78
N LEU A 14 -4.03 -21.84 8.92
CA LEU A 14 -3.88 -21.93 7.46
C LEU A 14 -2.86 -20.96 6.88
N ILE A 15 -2.45 -19.91 7.61
CA ILE A 15 -1.55 -18.84 7.10
C ILE A 15 -0.27 -19.42 6.51
N ASP A 16 0.33 -20.42 7.16
CA ASP A 16 1.59 -21.05 6.73
C ASP A 16 1.51 -21.66 5.31
N SER A 17 0.34 -22.16 4.94
CA SER A 17 0.09 -22.79 3.64
C SER A 17 -0.36 -21.81 2.54
N LEU A 18 -0.58 -20.53 2.86
CA LEU A 18 -1.08 -19.55 1.90
C LEU A 18 0.01 -19.08 0.95
N ASN A 19 -0.26 -19.22 -0.35
CA ASN A 19 0.60 -18.64 -1.38
C ASN A 19 0.36 -17.13 -1.50
N VAL A 20 1.42 -16.32 -1.44
CA VAL A 20 1.35 -14.84 -1.58
C VAL A 20 0.59 -14.41 -2.84
N ARG A 21 0.75 -15.12 -3.97
CA ARG A 21 0.04 -14.77 -5.22
C ARG A 21 -1.47 -14.84 -5.09
N LYS A 22 -2.00 -15.63 -4.14
CA LYS A 22 -3.45 -15.76 -3.91
C LYS A 22 -4.04 -14.61 -3.09
N ILE A 23 -3.23 -13.89 -2.31
CA ILE A 23 -3.70 -12.88 -1.35
C ILE A 23 -3.12 -11.48 -1.61
N MET A 24 -2.16 -11.34 -2.54
CA MET A 24 -1.60 -10.05 -2.90
C MET A 24 -2.53 -9.23 -3.80
N ILE A 25 -2.35 -7.92 -3.79
CA ILE A 25 -2.95 -7.03 -4.79
C ILE A 25 -2.26 -7.26 -6.13
N LEU A 26 -3.03 -7.47 -7.19
CA LEU A 26 -2.49 -7.67 -8.54
C LEU A 26 -1.86 -6.38 -9.05
N ARG A 27 -0.80 -6.51 -9.84
CA ARG A 27 -0.02 -5.36 -10.36
C ARG A 27 -0.88 -4.26 -11.01
N LYS A 28 -1.92 -4.64 -11.74
CA LYS A 28 -2.86 -3.72 -12.43
C LYS A 28 -3.71 -2.88 -11.46
N ASP A 29 -3.89 -3.36 -10.24
CA ASP A 29 -4.74 -2.75 -9.20
C ASP A 29 -3.89 -2.02 -8.13
N VAL A 30 -2.55 -2.04 -8.26
CA VAL A 30 -1.65 -1.35 -7.33
C VAL A 30 -1.69 0.15 -7.58
N ALA A 31 -2.09 0.90 -6.54
CA ALA A 31 -1.94 2.34 -6.54
C ALA A 31 -0.45 2.74 -6.53
N CYS A 32 -0.02 3.41 -7.60
CA CYS A 32 1.34 3.86 -7.77
C CYS A 32 1.42 5.32 -8.21
N VAL A 33 2.59 5.91 -7.99
CA VAL A 33 2.99 7.25 -8.45
C VAL A 33 4.31 7.15 -9.20
N SER A 34 4.52 8.05 -10.14
CA SER A 34 5.80 8.15 -10.85
C SER A 34 6.84 8.85 -9.98
N ILE A 35 8.11 8.47 -10.08
CA ILE A 35 9.23 9.22 -9.47
C ILE A 35 9.30 10.67 -9.97
N LYS A 36 8.69 10.95 -11.13
CA LYS A 36 8.63 12.30 -11.73
C LYS A 36 7.39 13.09 -11.28
N ASP A 37 6.49 12.50 -10.49
CA ASP A 37 5.29 13.19 -10.02
C ASP A 37 5.63 14.26 -8.98
N SER A 38 4.96 15.41 -9.07
CA SER A 38 5.13 16.48 -8.09
C SER A 38 4.55 16.08 -6.73
N LEU A 39 5.05 16.71 -5.66
CA LEU A 39 4.55 16.46 -4.31
C LEU A 39 3.05 16.76 -4.17
N MET A 40 2.53 17.74 -4.91
CA MET A 40 1.10 18.06 -4.93
C MET A 40 0.28 16.89 -5.49
N LYS A 41 0.69 16.34 -6.64
CA LYS A 41 0.03 15.19 -7.27
C LYS A 41 0.10 13.95 -6.38
N ILE A 42 1.23 13.73 -5.69
CA ILE A 42 1.37 12.64 -4.71
C ILE A 42 0.38 12.83 -3.55
N LYS A 43 0.25 14.04 -3.00
CA LYS A 43 -0.73 14.36 -1.93
C LYS A 43 -2.17 14.13 -2.37
N ASP A 44 -2.51 14.51 -3.60
CA ASP A 44 -3.85 14.27 -4.12
C ASP A 44 -4.10 12.77 -4.35
N LYS A 45 -3.09 12.02 -4.81
CA LYS A 45 -3.18 10.56 -4.91
C LYS A 45 -3.44 9.88 -3.58
N PHE A 46 -2.83 10.37 -2.50
CA PHE A 46 -3.10 9.89 -1.15
C PHE A 46 -4.56 10.15 -0.72
N LYS A 47 -5.13 11.31 -1.06
CA LYS A 47 -6.55 11.62 -0.77
C LYS A 47 -7.50 10.73 -1.56
N GLU A 48 -7.22 10.54 -2.86
CA GLU A 48 -8.04 9.70 -3.75
C GLU A 48 -8.07 8.24 -3.29
N THR A 49 -6.89 7.68 -3.02
CA THR A 49 -6.75 6.24 -2.73
C THR A 49 -7.04 5.88 -1.27
N ARG A 50 -6.92 6.85 -0.36
CA ARG A 50 -7.01 6.68 1.10
C ARG A 50 -6.02 5.66 1.67
N PHE A 51 -4.99 5.28 0.91
CA PHE A 51 -3.94 4.39 1.38
C PHE A 51 -2.89 5.16 2.18
N SER A 52 -2.26 4.49 3.14
CA SER A 52 -1.14 5.07 3.90
C SER A 52 0.20 4.97 3.16
N ARG A 53 0.26 4.16 2.09
CA ARG A 53 1.47 3.84 1.34
C ARG A 53 1.16 3.82 -0.15
N LEU A 54 2.03 4.39 -0.96
CA LEU A 54 1.97 4.33 -2.41
C LEU A 54 3.28 3.77 -2.97
N VAL A 55 3.17 2.97 -4.02
CA VAL A 55 4.32 2.43 -4.72
C VAL A 55 4.90 3.49 -5.66
N VAL A 56 6.21 3.68 -5.65
CA VAL A 56 6.90 4.56 -6.59
C VAL A 56 7.44 3.75 -7.74
N VAL A 57 7.16 4.19 -8.97
CA VAL A 57 7.64 3.57 -10.19
C VAL A 57 8.45 4.55 -11.06
N LYS A 58 9.43 4.00 -11.78
CA LYS A 58 10.16 4.69 -12.85
C LYS A 58 10.19 3.77 -14.06
N ASP A 59 9.68 4.24 -15.20
CA ASP A 59 9.65 3.46 -16.45
C ASP A 59 9.06 2.05 -16.26
N ASN A 60 7.93 1.98 -15.54
CA ASN A 60 7.23 0.74 -15.17
C ASN A 60 8.06 -0.23 -14.27
N LYS A 61 9.15 0.22 -13.66
CA LYS A 61 9.92 -0.54 -12.67
C LYS A 61 9.65 -0.01 -11.27
N PHE A 62 9.50 -0.92 -10.31
CA PHE A 62 9.42 -0.58 -8.88
C PHE A 62 10.75 0.06 -8.45
N VAL A 63 10.67 1.19 -7.77
CA VAL A 63 11.87 1.87 -7.23
C VAL A 63 11.79 2.16 -5.73
N GLY A 64 10.59 2.12 -5.14
CA GLY A 64 10.44 2.35 -3.71
C GLY A 64 8.99 2.51 -3.27
N ILE A 65 8.82 2.92 -2.02
CA ILE A 65 7.52 3.15 -1.38
C ILE A 65 7.57 4.52 -0.70
N ILE A 66 6.50 5.30 -0.85
CA ILE A 66 6.30 6.54 -0.09
C ILE A 66 5.21 6.31 0.95
N ILE A 67 5.46 6.79 2.16
CA ILE A 67 4.53 6.72 3.28
C ILE A 67 3.88 8.09 3.49
N LEU A 68 2.57 8.12 3.67
CA LEU A 68 1.80 9.34 3.88
C LEU A 68 2.33 10.19 5.04
N LYS A 69 2.71 9.55 6.16
CA LYS A 69 3.22 10.24 7.35
C LYS A 69 4.48 11.06 7.04
N ASP A 70 5.37 10.54 6.19
CA ASP A 70 6.63 11.19 5.83
C ASP A 70 6.33 12.41 4.95
N VAL A 71 5.35 12.30 4.04
CA VAL A 71 4.89 13.39 3.17
C VAL A 71 4.20 14.51 3.96
N ILE A 72 3.47 14.19 5.01
CA ILE A 72 2.82 15.18 5.89
C ILE A 72 3.85 15.87 6.78
N ALA A 73 4.86 15.14 7.25
CA ALA A 73 5.92 15.67 8.11
C ALA A 73 6.91 16.60 7.39
N LEU A 74 6.85 16.70 6.05
CA LEU A 74 7.63 17.67 5.27
C LEU A 74 7.28 19.10 5.68
N LYS A 75 8.12 19.68 6.54
CA LYS A 75 8.10 21.11 6.82
C LYS A 75 8.68 21.85 5.61
N LYS A 76 8.06 22.96 5.21
CA LYS A 76 8.76 23.93 4.37
C LYS A 76 9.90 24.49 5.23
N GLU A 77 11.14 24.38 4.76
CA GLU A 77 12.20 25.25 5.26
C GLU A 77 11.72 26.69 5.07
N LYS A 78 11.75 27.46 6.16
CA LYS A 78 11.43 28.90 6.16
C LYS A 78 12.62 29.66 5.61
#